data_AF-R9LM54-F1
#
_entry.id   AF-R9LM54-F1
#
_cell.length_a   1.000
_cell.length_b   1.000
_cell.length_c   1.000
_cell.angle_alpha   90.00
_cell.angle_beta   90.00
_cell.angle_gamma   90.00
#
_symmetry.space_group_name_H-M   'P 1'
#
loop_
_entity.id
_entity.type
_entity.pdbx_description
1 polymer ?
#
loop_
_entity_poly.entity_id
_entity_poly.type
_entity_poly.pdbx_seq_one_letter_code
_entity_poly.pdbx_strand_id
1 'polypeptide(L)'
;MDEVLESKMIYLCKIDHKLHYLFLSNYGRSGTLYNRKRKFKYIQRIEMERYTLPTVEVWCELIKKELDAQFISINECDPTLIDEFFTRMETRKHTFLRTCKASGYILELIGCLLCAGLLWYLPWSLRQGFLLSFLIAVIALIVIPVILFCFGFLLIKYTKKISSRPPYHVLYSTREEMQQDLYEVFEETFHIDLDNDDFDD
;
A
#
# COMPACT_ATOMS: atom_id res chain seq x y z
N MET A 1 -25.69 -16.88 -14.22
CA MET A 1 -26.15 -15.91 -13.20
C MET A 1 -25.09 -16.00 -12.14
N ASP A 2 -24.00 -15.29 -12.39
CA ASP A 2 -22.73 -15.49 -11.71
C ASP A 2 -22.78 -14.71 -10.41
N GLU A 3 -23.31 -15.38 -9.39
CA GLU A 3 -23.07 -14.98 -8.01
C GLU A 3 -21.56 -14.93 -7.84
N VAL A 4 -21.04 -13.72 -7.88
CA VAL A 4 -19.70 -13.34 -7.49
C VAL A 4 -19.44 -14.00 -6.14
N LEU A 5 -18.75 -15.14 -6.18
CA LEU A 5 -18.29 -15.94 -5.05
C LEU A 5 -17.19 -15.19 -4.28
N GLU A 6 -17.45 -13.92 -3.93
CA GLU A 6 -16.75 -13.20 -2.88
C GLU A 6 -17.16 -13.78 -1.52
N SER A 7 -16.83 -15.05 -1.27
CA SER A 7 -16.93 -15.68 0.06
C SER A 7 -15.79 -15.17 0.95
N LYS A 8 -15.79 -13.87 1.21
CA LYS A 8 -14.91 -13.23 2.20
C LYS A 8 -15.49 -13.51 3.57
N MET A 9 -15.00 -14.57 4.23
CA MET A 9 -15.44 -14.93 5.58
C MET A 9 -14.59 -14.21 6.63
N ILE A 10 -15.24 -13.59 7.62
CA ILE A 10 -14.57 -12.90 8.73
C ILE A 10 -14.84 -13.67 10.00
N TYR A 11 -13.77 -14.08 10.66
CA TYR A 11 -13.82 -14.78 11.94
C TYR A 11 -13.25 -13.93 13.07
N LEU A 12 -13.81 -14.12 14.25
CA LEU A 12 -13.25 -13.64 15.50
C LEU A 12 -12.36 -14.72 16.09
N CYS A 13 -11.05 -14.46 16.16
CA CYS A 13 -10.07 -15.36 16.75
C CYS A 13 -9.66 -14.87 18.15
N LYS A 14 -9.61 -15.78 19.12
CA LYS A 14 -9.07 -15.51 20.46
C LYS A 14 -7.73 -16.20 20.60
N ILE A 15 -6.66 -15.42 20.77
CA ILE A 15 -5.26 -15.88 20.83
C ILE A 15 -4.63 -15.21 22.05
N ASP A 16 -4.07 -15.99 22.98
CA ASP A 16 -3.46 -15.50 24.24
C ASP A 16 -4.33 -14.45 24.97
N HIS A 17 -5.62 -14.76 25.12
CA HIS A 17 -6.65 -13.90 25.72
C HIS A 17 -6.96 -12.58 24.95
N LYS A 18 -6.33 -12.32 23.81
CA LYS A 18 -6.60 -11.16 22.94
C LYS A 18 -7.52 -11.57 21.78
N LEU A 19 -8.39 -10.64 21.38
CA LEU A 19 -9.30 -10.83 20.25
C LEU A 19 -8.68 -10.26 18.97
N HIS A 20 -8.85 -11.00 17.89
CA HIS A 20 -8.33 -10.71 16.56
C HIS A 20 -9.44 -10.93 15.52
N TYR A 21 -9.40 -10.18 14.43
CA TYR A 21 -10.19 -10.48 13.24
C TYR A 21 -9.33 -11.25 12.26
N LEU A 22 -9.80 -12.42 11.84
CA LEU A 22 -9.23 -13.19 10.77
C LEU A 22 -10.10 -12.98 9.53
N PHE A 23 -9.53 -12.31 8.54
CA PHE A 23 -10.18 -12.08 7.26
C PHE A 23 -9.69 -13.13 6.27
N LEU A 24 -10.58 -14.01 5.82
CA LEU A 24 -10.26 -15.01 4.82
C LEU A 24 -10.50 -14.48 3.40
N SER A 25 -9.51 -14.65 2.54
CA SER A 25 -9.55 -14.36 1.12
C SER A 25 -9.17 -15.61 0.30
N ASN A 26 -9.37 -15.55 -1.01
CA ASN A 26 -9.05 -16.63 -1.96
C ASN A 26 -9.68 -17.98 -1.56
N TYR A 27 -11.00 -18.01 -1.37
CA TYR A 27 -11.74 -19.20 -0.95
C TYR A 27 -11.23 -19.81 0.36
N GLY A 28 -10.73 -18.97 1.27
CA GLY A 28 -10.22 -19.42 2.56
C GLY A 28 -8.76 -19.87 2.56
N ARG A 29 -8.01 -19.69 1.46
CA ARG A 29 -6.59 -20.08 1.37
C ARG A 29 -5.61 -19.04 1.88
N SER A 30 -6.02 -17.77 1.93
CA SER A 30 -5.23 -16.69 2.50
C SER A 30 -6.01 -16.08 3.65
N GLY A 31 -5.31 -15.77 4.74
CA GLY A 31 -5.91 -15.27 5.96
C GLY A 31 -5.11 -14.11 6.50
N THR A 32 -5.75 -12.96 6.66
CA THR A 32 -5.11 -11.77 7.23
C THR A 32 -5.61 -11.54 8.65
N LEU A 33 -4.67 -11.50 9.60
CA LEU A 33 -4.95 -11.26 11.00
C LEU A 33 -4.85 -9.77 11.35
N TYR A 34 -5.89 -9.29 12.02
CA TYR A 34 -5.98 -7.92 12.53
C TYR A 34 -6.23 -7.90 14.03
N ASN A 35 -5.63 -6.95 14.72
CA ASN A 35 -5.87 -6.72 16.14
C ASN A 35 -7.22 -6.02 16.37
N ARG A 36 -8.06 -6.58 17.26
CA ARG A 36 -9.30 -5.94 17.72
C ARG A 36 -8.99 -4.93 18.83
N LYS A 37 -8.54 -3.73 18.44
CA LYS A 37 -8.41 -2.55 19.30
C LYS A 37 -9.19 -1.37 18.73
N ARG A 38 -9.10 -0.17 19.36
CA ARG A 38 -9.67 1.10 18.83
C ARG A 38 -9.29 1.37 17.37
N LYS A 39 -8.14 0.86 16.92
CA LYS A 39 -7.73 0.87 15.52
C LYS A 39 -7.46 -0.57 15.09
N PHE A 40 -8.04 -0.97 13.95
CA PHE A 40 -7.62 -2.19 13.24
C PHE A 40 -6.16 -2.03 12.84
N LYS A 41 -5.32 -2.91 13.38
CA LYS A 41 -3.89 -2.97 13.11
C LYS A 41 -3.60 -4.33 12.49
N TYR A 42 -3.06 -4.34 11.28
CA TYR A 42 -2.53 -5.54 10.64
C TYR A 42 -1.46 -6.16 11.54
N ILE A 43 -1.51 -7.48 11.66
CA ILE A 43 -0.50 -8.28 12.37
C ILE A 43 0.33 -9.02 11.33
N GLN A 44 -0.32 -9.91 10.59
CA GLN A 44 0.34 -10.81 9.65
C GLN A 44 -0.68 -11.36 8.65
N ARG A 45 -0.20 -11.67 7.46
CA ARG A 45 -0.86 -12.52 6.47
C ARG A 45 -0.28 -13.92 6.57
N ILE A 46 -1.16 -14.90 6.60
CA ILE A 46 -0.82 -16.31 6.65
C ILE A 46 -1.41 -16.93 5.39
N GLU A 47 -0.61 -17.69 4.67
CA GLU A 47 -1.05 -18.40 3.47
C GLU A 47 -1.01 -19.90 3.72
N MET A 48 -2.05 -20.59 3.24
CA MET A 48 -2.06 -22.04 3.22
C MET A 48 -1.14 -22.55 2.12
N GLU A 49 -0.53 -23.71 2.37
CA GLU A 49 0.22 -24.42 1.33
C GLU A 49 -0.69 -24.76 0.15
N ARG A 50 -0.09 -24.83 -1.05
CA ARG A 50 -0.82 -25.28 -2.23
C ARG A 50 -1.30 -26.71 -1.93
N TYR A 51 -2.57 -26.98 -2.22
CA TYR A 51 -3.27 -28.28 -2.03
C TYR A 51 -3.86 -28.58 -0.64
N THR A 52 -3.72 -27.70 0.36
CA THR A 52 -4.43 -27.87 1.65
C THR A 52 -5.88 -27.41 1.56
N LEU A 53 -6.79 -28.12 2.24
CA LEU A 53 -8.19 -27.71 2.36
C LEU A 53 -8.33 -26.62 3.45
N PRO A 54 -9.08 -25.54 3.19
CA PRO A 54 -9.23 -24.43 4.11
C PRO A 54 -10.26 -24.74 5.19
N THR A 55 -9.91 -25.63 6.12
CA THR A 55 -10.75 -25.91 7.28
C THR A 55 -10.36 -25.04 8.47
N VAL A 56 -11.30 -24.88 9.40
CA VAL A 56 -11.10 -24.14 10.65
C VAL A 56 -9.93 -24.72 11.46
N GLU A 57 -9.80 -26.05 11.50
CA GLU A 57 -8.75 -26.75 12.22
C GLU A 57 -7.36 -26.42 11.66
N VAL A 58 -7.21 -26.45 10.33
CA VAL A 58 -5.95 -26.09 9.65
C VAL A 58 -5.60 -24.63 9.92
N TRP A 59 -6.59 -23.72 9.90
CA TRP A 59 -6.37 -22.33 10.29
C TRP A 59 -5.90 -22.20 11.74
N CYS A 60 -6.47 -22.95 12.68
CA CYS A 60 -6.02 -22.93 14.07
C CYS A 60 -4.56 -23.40 14.21
N GLU A 61 -4.18 -24.46 13.52
CA GLU A 61 -2.81 -24.99 13.54
C GLU A 61 -1.81 -24.03 12.89
N LEU A 62 -2.13 -23.47 11.73
CA LEU A 62 -1.29 -22.48 11.06
C LEU A 62 -1.06 -21.24 11.93
N ILE A 63 -2.11 -20.72 12.55
CA ILE A 63 -2.02 -19.55 13.43
C ILE A 63 -1.15 -19.86 14.65
N LYS A 64 -1.27 -21.06 15.25
CA LYS A 64 -0.39 -21.48 16.36
C LYS A 64 1.07 -21.53 15.92
N LYS A 65 1.34 -22.10 14.75
CA LYS A 65 2.69 -22.25 14.19
C LYS A 65 3.33 -20.89 13.86
N GLU A 66 2.58 -19.99 13.24
CA GLU A 66 3.10 -18.69 12.77
C GLU A 66 3.28 -17.68 13.90
N LEU A 67 2.38 -17.67 14.90
CA LEU A 67 2.41 -16.68 15.98
C LEU A 67 3.04 -17.19 17.28
N ASP A 68 3.43 -18.47 17.35
CA ASP A 68 3.91 -19.14 18.57
C ASP A 68 3.01 -18.86 19.78
N ALA A 69 1.70 -18.97 19.57
CA ALA A 69 0.67 -18.48 20.49
C ALA A 69 -0.42 -19.53 20.77
N GLN A 70 -1.03 -19.46 21.96
CA GLN A 70 -2.11 -20.37 22.33
C GLN A 70 -3.43 -19.93 21.70
N PHE A 71 -3.91 -20.74 20.77
CA PHE A 71 -5.23 -20.56 20.17
C PHE A 71 -6.35 -21.02 21.11
N ILE A 72 -7.32 -20.14 21.37
CA ILE A 72 -8.43 -20.40 22.31
C ILE A 72 -9.72 -20.72 21.57
N SER A 73 -10.11 -19.91 20.58
CA SER A 73 -11.38 -20.11 19.86
C SER A 73 -11.44 -19.31 18.56
N ILE A 74 -12.24 -19.81 17.62
CA ILE A 74 -12.63 -19.12 16.40
C ILE A 74 -14.14 -19.17 16.25
N ASN A 75 -14.75 -18.00 16.10
CA ASN A 75 -16.19 -17.88 15.92
C ASN A 75 -16.48 -17.06 14.68
N GLU A 76 -17.56 -17.39 13.99
CA GLU A 76 -18.07 -16.57 12.90
C GLU A 76 -18.50 -15.20 13.45
N CYS A 77 -18.21 -14.14 12.71
CA CYS A 77 -18.54 -12.79 13.14
C CYS A 77 -20.03 -12.49 12.89
N ASP A 78 -20.65 -11.71 13.77
CA ASP A 78 -22.00 -11.21 13.57
C ASP A 78 -22.07 -10.33 12.30
N PRO A 79 -23.07 -10.50 11.41
CA PRO A 79 -23.24 -9.69 10.21
C PRO A 79 -23.12 -8.17 10.46
N THR A 80 -23.66 -7.68 11.57
CA THR A 80 -23.61 -6.24 11.90
C THR A 80 -22.18 -5.73 12.16
N LEU A 81 -21.34 -6.57 12.77
CA LEU A 81 -19.92 -6.26 13.02
C LEU A 81 -19.10 -6.35 11.74
N ILE A 82 -19.47 -7.23 10.83
CA ILE A 82 -18.88 -7.35 9.49
C ILE A 82 -19.13 -6.06 8.69
N ASP A 83 -20.38 -5.57 8.67
CA ASP A 83 -20.74 -4.33 7.97
C ASP A 83 -20.02 -3.11 8.57
N GLU A 84 -19.94 -3.03 9.89
CA GLU A 84 -19.18 -1.97 10.57
C GLU A 84 -17.68 -2.04 10.23
N PHE A 85 -17.12 -3.25 10.13
CA PHE A 85 -15.74 -3.47 9.73
C PHE A 85 -15.47 -2.97 8.31
N PHE A 86 -16.29 -3.38 7.33
CA PHE A 86 -16.14 -2.93 5.94
C PHE A 86 -16.35 -1.43 5.79
N THR A 87 -17.38 -0.87 6.43
CA THR A 87 -17.65 0.58 6.40
C THR A 87 -16.47 1.39 6.96
N ARG A 88 -15.87 0.92 8.06
CA ARG A 88 -14.66 1.55 8.63
C ARG A 88 -13.46 1.41 7.71
N MET A 89 -13.29 0.27 7.04
CA MET A 89 -12.21 0.09 6.07
C MET A 89 -12.38 0.98 4.84
N GLU A 90 -13.59 1.10 4.29
CA GLU A 90 -13.85 1.99 3.15
C GLU A 90 -13.58 3.45 3.50
N THR A 91 -14.00 3.89 4.69
CA THR A 91 -13.72 5.25 5.19
C THR A 91 -12.21 5.51 5.30
N ARG A 92 -11.45 4.52 5.77
CA ARG A 92 -9.98 4.59 5.85
C ARG A 92 -9.36 4.60 4.46
N LYS A 93 -9.84 3.77 3.53
CA LYS A 93 -9.38 3.76 2.13
C LYS A 93 -9.55 5.14 1.51
N HIS A 94 -10.74 5.74 1.62
CA HIS A 94 -10.98 7.09 1.12
C HIS A 94 -10.04 8.13 1.72
N THR A 95 -9.79 8.06 3.03
CA THR A 95 -8.86 8.96 3.71
C THR A 95 -7.44 8.76 3.22
N PHE A 96 -6.98 7.52 3.12
CA PHE A 96 -5.66 7.14 2.61
C PHE A 96 -5.45 7.63 1.17
N LEU A 97 -6.39 7.34 0.26
CA LEU A 97 -6.33 7.78 -1.14
C LEU A 97 -6.31 9.31 -1.24
N ARG A 98 -7.09 10.02 -0.42
CA ARG A 98 -7.07 11.48 -0.36
C ARG A 98 -5.70 11.98 0.11
N THR A 99 -5.12 11.37 1.14
CA THR A 99 -3.78 11.72 1.65
C THR A 99 -2.70 11.45 0.61
N CYS A 100 -2.69 10.28 -0.04
CA CYS A 100 -1.73 9.95 -1.09
C CYS A 100 -1.81 10.91 -2.29
N LYS A 101 -3.03 11.22 -2.74
CA LYS A 101 -3.23 12.19 -3.82
C LYS A 101 -2.78 13.59 -3.40
N ALA A 102 -3.08 14.01 -2.17
CA ALA A 102 -2.63 15.29 -1.64
C ALA A 102 -1.10 15.37 -1.55
N SER A 103 -0.42 14.31 -1.10
CA SER A 103 1.06 14.28 -1.08
C SER A 103 1.65 14.38 -2.49
N GLY A 104 0.99 13.81 -3.50
CA GLY A 104 1.43 13.96 -4.90
C GLY A 104 1.43 15.42 -5.34
N TYR A 105 0.32 16.13 -5.11
CA TYR A 105 0.23 17.56 -5.40
C TYR A 105 1.17 18.42 -4.54
N ILE A 106 1.41 18.05 -3.28
CA ILE A 106 2.36 18.77 -2.42
C ILE A 106 3.79 18.63 -2.97
N LEU A 107 4.18 17.45 -3.47
CA LEU A 107 5.49 17.25 -4.10
C LEU A 107 5.65 18.13 -5.34
N GLU A 108 4.63 18.19 -6.20
CA GLU A 108 4.63 19.08 -7.37
C GLU A 108 4.71 20.56 -6.98
N LEU A 109 3.95 20.96 -5.95
CA LEU A 109 3.99 22.34 -5.42
C LEU A 109 5.36 22.70 -4.85
N ILE A 110 5.99 21.79 -4.10
CA ILE A 110 7.36 21.97 -3.60
C ILE A 110 8.34 22.13 -4.76
N GLY A 111 8.18 21.33 -5.83
CA GLY A 111 8.94 21.47 -7.07
C GLY A 111 8.83 22.88 -7.66
N CYS A 112 7.60 23.40 -7.80
CA CYS A 112 7.36 24.77 -8.27
C CYS A 112 7.99 25.85 -7.38
N LEU A 113 7.86 25.72 -6.06
CA LEU A 113 8.41 26.69 -5.10
C LEU A 113 9.95 26.69 -5.12
N LEU A 114 10.57 25.51 -5.24
CA LEU A 114 12.02 25.39 -5.38
C LEU A 114 12.51 26.00 -6.70
N CYS A 115 11.80 25.76 -7.82
CA CYS A 115 12.09 26.43 -9.09
C CYS A 115 12.08 27.96 -8.94
N ALA A 116 11.03 28.51 -8.34
CA ALA A 116 10.89 29.96 -8.16
C ALA A 116 12.01 30.53 -7.26
N GLY A 117 12.33 29.85 -6.16
CA GLY A 117 13.41 30.25 -5.26
C GLY A 117 14.78 30.21 -5.92
N LEU A 118 15.08 29.14 -6.67
CA LEU A 118 16.35 29.01 -7.39
C LEU A 118 16.48 30.02 -8.54
N LEU A 119 15.40 30.29 -9.29
CA LEU A 119 15.38 31.33 -10.32
C LEU A 119 15.66 32.72 -9.74
N TRP A 120 15.19 33.00 -8.54
CA TRP A 120 15.53 34.24 -7.83
C TRP A 120 16.98 34.26 -7.32
N TYR A 121 17.48 33.12 -6.86
CA TYR A 121 18.85 32.98 -6.33
C TYR A 121 19.93 33.11 -7.41
N LEU A 122 19.68 32.62 -8.63
CA LEU A 122 20.64 32.60 -9.73
C LEU A 122 21.24 34.00 -10.04
N PRO A 123 20.43 35.06 -10.30
CA PRO A 123 20.96 36.42 -10.50
C PRO A 123 21.75 36.97 -9.31
N TRP A 124 21.34 36.65 -8.08
CA TRP A 124 22.02 37.12 -6.87
C TRP A 124 23.40 36.46 -6.72
N SER A 125 23.48 35.15 -6.94
CA SER A 125 24.75 34.40 -6.86
C SER A 125 25.77 34.86 -7.90
N LEU A 126 25.32 35.21 -9.11
CA LEU A 126 26.15 35.80 -10.16
C LEU A 126 26.69 37.17 -9.77
N ARG A 127 25.86 38.03 -9.16
CA ARG A 127 26.29 39.36 -8.69
C ARG A 127 27.36 39.31 -7.60
N GLN A 128 27.37 38.27 -6.78
CA GLN A 128 28.35 38.10 -5.70
C GLN A 128 29.63 37.37 -6.13
N GLY A 129 29.73 36.93 -7.40
CA GLY A 129 30.90 36.21 -7.92
C GLY A 129 31.01 34.76 -7.45
N PHE A 130 29.95 34.17 -6.88
CA PHE A 130 29.95 32.80 -6.38
C PHE A 130 29.70 31.77 -7.50
N LEU A 131 30.71 31.58 -8.35
CA LEU A 131 30.60 30.76 -9.56
C LEU A 131 30.24 29.29 -9.28
N LEU A 132 30.81 28.69 -8.23
CA LEU A 132 30.51 27.31 -7.83
C LEU A 132 29.05 27.16 -7.34
N SER A 133 28.58 28.11 -6.55
CA SER A 133 27.20 28.09 -6.03
C SER A 133 26.18 28.30 -7.16
N PHE A 134 26.50 29.16 -8.12
CA PHE A 134 25.70 29.34 -9.33
C PHE A 134 25.58 28.03 -10.13
N LEU A 135 26.69 27.34 -10.39
CA LEU A 135 26.69 26.06 -11.12
C LEU A 135 25.83 25.00 -10.41
N ILE A 136 25.97 24.88 -9.09
CA ILE A 136 25.15 23.95 -8.29
C ILE A 136 23.66 24.34 -8.37
N ALA A 137 23.33 25.63 -8.27
CA ALA A 137 21.96 26.10 -8.36
C ALA A 137 21.33 25.84 -9.74
N VAL A 138 22.09 25.94 -10.83
CA VAL A 138 21.62 25.60 -12.19
C VAL A 138 21.32 24.10 -12.31
N ILE A 139 22.22 23.23 -11.84
CA ILE A 139 22.00 21.78 -11.86
C ILE A 139 20.79 21.44 -10.99
N ALA A 140 20.70 22.02 -9.79
CA ALA A 140 19.59 21.84 -8.87
C ALA A 140 18.24 22.28 -9.47
N LEU A 141 18.23 23.37 -10.24
CA LEU A 141 17.02 23.89 -10.91
C LEU A 141 16.43 22.90 -11.93
N ILE A 142 17.27 22.04 -12.52
CA ILE A 142 16.82 21.06 -13.52
C ILE A 142 16.50 19.74 -12.83
N VAL A 143 17.45 19.20 -12.06
CA VAL A 143 17.36 17.83 -11.55
C VAL A 143 16.30 17.70 -10.45
N ILE A 144 16.30 18.61 -9.47
CA ILE A 144 15.42 18.48 -8.29
C ILE A 144 13.94 18.60 -8.68
N PRO A 145 13.51 19.59 -9.48
CA PRO A 145 12.13 19.70 -9.89
C PRO A 145 11.68 18.52 -10.73
N VAL A 146 12.50 18.06 -11.69
CA VAL A 146 12.17 16.88 -12.51
C VAL A 146 11.90 15.67 -11.63
N ILE A 147 12.77 15.40 -10.64
CA ILE A 147 12.58 14.31 -9.70
C ILE A 147 11.28 14.47 -8.90
N LEU A 148 11.00 15.66 -8.37
CA LEU A 148 9.79 15.93 -7.58
C LEU A 148 8.51 15.79 -8.41
N PHE A 149 8.50 16.29 -9.65
CA PHE A 149 7.37 16.15 -10.57
C PHE A 149 7.16 14.68 -10.96
N CYS A 150 8.23 13.94 -11.27
CA CYS A 150 8.14 12.51 -11.56
C CYS A 150 7.55 11.73 -10.38
N PHE A 151 8.06 11.94 -9.16
CA PHE A 151 7.51 11.27 -7.97
C PHE A 151 6.06 11.69 -7.66
N GLY A 152 5.73 12.98 -7.80
CA GLY A 152 4.36 13.47 -7.62
C GLY A 152 3.39 12.82 -8.61
N PHE A 153 3.77 12.79 -9.90
CA PHE A 153 2.99 12.18 -10.96
C PHE A 153 2.79 10.67 -10.76
N LEU A 154 3.87 9.95 -10.45
CA LEU A 154 3.83 8.51 -10.18
C LEU A 154 2.93 8.21 -8.97
N LEU A 155 2.99 9.02 -7.92
CA LEU A 155 2.14 8.83 -6.74
C LEU A 155 0.65 9.06 -7.06
N ILE A 156 0.32 10.03 -7.92
CA ILE A 156 -1.05 10.28 -8.39
C ILE A 156 -1.54 9.10 -9.25
N LYS A 157 -0.72 8.62 -10.19
CA LYS A 157 -1.05 7.46 -11.02
C LYS A 157 -1.23 6.19 -10.19
N TYR A 158 -0.32 5.92 -9.27
CA TYR A 158 -0.43 4.82 -8.31
C TYR A 158 -1.75 4.91 -7.53
N THR A 159 -2.06 6.08 -6.95
CA THR A 159 -3.32 6.32 -6.22
C THR A 159 -4.55 6.03 -7.09
N LYS A 160 -4.52 6.39 -8.38
CA LYS A 160 -5.61 6.09 -9.33
C LYS A 160 -5.74 4.59 -9.55
N LYS A 161 -4.64 3.86 -9.72
CA LYS A 161 -4.62 2.41 -9.93
C LYS A 161 -5.18 1.65 -8.73
N ILE A 162 -4.74 1.98 -7.53
CA ILE A 162 -5.22 1.32 -6.30
C ILE A 162 -6.63 1.74 -5.88
N SER A 163 -7.21 2.79 -6.47
CA SER A 163 -8.53 3.29 -6.08
C SER A 163 -9.68 2.31 -6.37
N SER A 164 -9.54 1.49 -7.43
CA SER A 164 -10.50 0.46 -7.80
C SER A 164 -10.36 -0.82 -6.98
N ARG A 165 -9.24 -0.98 -6.24
CA ARG A 165 -8.98 -2.16 -5.43
C ARG A 165 -9.79 -2.15 -4.13
N PRO A 166 -10.09 -3.32 -3.56
CA PRO A 166 -10.83 -3.41 -2.31
C PRO A 166 -10.04 -2.80 -1.13
N PRO A 167 -10.71 -2.30 -0.07
CA PRO A 167 -10.07 -1.58 1.03
C PRO A 167 -8.94 -2.32 1.74
N TYR A 168 -9.10 -3.62 1.95
CA TYR A 168 -8.08 -4.43 2.62
C TYR A 168 -6.79 -4.52 1.80
N HIS A 169 -6.91 -4.59 0.47
CA HIS A 169 -5.76 -4.59 -0.42
C HIS A 169 -5.07 -3.22 -0.42
N VAL A 170 -5.82 -2.13 -0.39
CA VAL A 170 -5.25 -0.78 -0.38
C VAL A 170 -4.56 -0.45 0.94
N LEU A 171 -5.20 -0.78 2.06
CA LEU A 171 -4.76 -0.37 3.40
C LEU A 171 -3.67 -1.28 3.98
N TYR A 172 -3.62 -2.52 3.51
CA TYR A 172 -2.81 -3.58 4.13
C TYR A 172 -2.13 -4.45 3.08
N SER A 173 -1.79 -3.87 1.93
CA SER A 173 -0.94 -4.53 0.93
C SER A 173 0.39 -4.94 1.54
N THR A 174 0.91 -6.08 1.11
CA THR A 174 2.28 -6.48 1.46
C THR A 174 3.30 -5.56 0.77
N ARG A 175 4.56 -5.60 1.23
CA ARG A 175 5.63 -4.85 0.57
C ARG A 175 5.83 -5.29 -0.88
N GLU A 176 5.70 -6.59 -1.14
CA GLU A 176 5.85 -7.20 -2.46
C GLU A 176 4.74 -6.76 -3.41
N GLU A 177 3.49 -6.80 -2.97
CA GLU A 177 2.35 -6.29 -3.76
C GLU A 177 2.46 -4.80 -4.04
N MET A 178 2.88 -4.00 -3.05
CA MET A 178 3.11 -2.57 -3.25
C MET A 178 4.26 -2.32 -4.25
N GLN A 179 5.32 -3.13 -4.19
CA GLN A 179 6.43 -3.05 -5.15
C GLN A 179 5.95 -3.40 -6.55
N GLN A 180 5.21 -4.50 -6.72
CA GLN A 180 4.65 -4.91 -8.00
C GLN A 180 3.71 -3.84 -8.56
N ASP A 181 2.82 -3.27 -7.73
CA ASP A 181 1.94 -2.18 -8.15
C ASP A 181 2.71 -0.94 -8.60
N LEU A 182 3.81 -0.61 -7.91
CA LEU A 182 4.69 0.48 -8.33
C LEU A 182 5.40 0.14 -9.64
N TYR A 183 5.93 -1.07 -9.79
CA TYR A 183 6.58 -1.54 -11.03
C TYR A 183 5.65 -1.43 -12.23
N GLU A 184 4.43 -1.94 -12.12
CA GLU A 184 3.45 -1.82 -13.21
C GLU A 184 3.10 -0.34 -13.50
N VAL A 185 3.06 0.53 -12.47
CA VAL A 185 2.86 1.97 -12.68
C VAL A 185 4.05 2.61 -13.38
N PHE A 186 5.28 2.18 -13.08
CA PHE A 186 6.50 2.64 -13.75
C PHE A 186 6.51 2.21 -15.22
N GLU A 187 6.24 0.93 -15.48
CA GLU A 187 6.11 0.34 -16.82
C GLU A 187 5.04 1.06 -17.65
N GLU A 188 3.82 1.21 -17.11
CA GLU A 188 2.73 1.97 -17.76
C GLU A 188 3.05 3.45 -18.00
N THR A 189 4.02 4.01 -17.28
CA THR A 189 4.37 5.44 -17.36
C THR A 189 5.50 5.72 -18.32
N PHE A 190 6.50 4.85 -18.34
CA PHE A 190 7.70 5.04 -19.14
C PHE A 190 7.73 4.15 -20.38
N HIS A 191 6.76 3.24 -20.56
CA HIS A 191 6.74 2.24 -21.63
C HIS A 191 8.07 1.47 -21.70
N ILE A 192 8.67 1.21 -20.54
CA ILE A 192 9.88 0.41 -20.41
C ILE A 192 9.39 -0.99 -20.05
N ASP A 193 9.49 -1.92 -20.99
CA ASP A 193 9.39 -3.35 -20.67
C ASP A 193 10.54 -3.66 -19.70
N LEU A 194 10.21 -3.81 -18.42
CA LEU A 194 11.17 -4.20 -17.38
C LEU A 194 11.30 -5.73 -17.30
N ASP A 195 10.45 -6.46 -18.01
CA ASP A 195 10.57 -7.88 -18.34
C ASP A 195 11.58 -8.07 -19.50
N ASN A 196 12.80 -7.55 -19.33
CA ASN A 196 13.92 -8.01 -20.15
C ASN A 196 14.42 -9.33 -19.56
N ASP A 197 13.74 -10.41 -19.93
CA ASP A 197 14.30 -11.77 -19.99
C ASP A 197 15.38 -11.91 -21.09
N ASP A 198 15.91 -10.80 -21.62
CA ASP A 198 17.03 -10.74 -22.58
C ASP A 198 18.42 -10.97 -21.91
N PHE A 199 18.48 -11.71 -20.79
CA PHE A 199 19.73 -12.13 -20.14
C PHE A 199 20.03 -13.64 -20.31
N ASP A 200 19.45 -14.27 -21.33
CA ASP A 200 19.84 -15.59 -21.83
C ASP A 200 20.25 -15.47 -23.32
N ASP A 201 21.44 -14.90 -23.57
CA ASP A 201 22.23 -15.09 -24.81
C ASP A 201 23.72 -15.22 -24.45
#